data_AF-A0A819SMW6-F1
#
_entry.id   AF-A0A819SMW6-F1
#
_cell.length_a   1.000
_cell.length_b   1.000
_cell.length_c   1.000
_cell.angle_alpha   90.00
_cell.angle_beta   90.00
_cell.angle_gamma   90.00
#
_symmetry.space_group_name_H-M   'P 1'
#
loop_
_entity.id
_entity.type
_entity.pdbx_description
1 polymer ?
#
loop_
_entity_poly.entity_id
_entity_poly.type
_entity_poly.pdbx_seq_one_letter_code
_entity_poly.pdbx_strand_id
1 'polypeptide(L)'
;YYIPISLNQYEQEIFIKPVRSIELTRDYKSFSLIEKLNKLFPQIERLRIKIKSNKDIEKILNIFSKSLSIVIFYYDTSNIIINQKSIENILDHSNFTFTIDNNSIRLWIGLPNISKQVQIEQRRNFGCFSWCSSRKFLFKR
;
A
#
# COMPACT_ATOMS: atom_id res chain seq x y z
N TYR A 1 13.96 -10.52 15.26
CA TYR A 1 13.23 -11.60 15.96
C TYR A 1 12.23 -12.22 14.97
N TYR A 2 12.40 -13.51 14.68
CA TYR A 2 11.57 -14.28 13.76
C TYR A 2 10.64 -15.15 14.60
N ILE A 3 9.32 -14.98 14.48
CA ILE A 3 8.35 -15.77 15.24
C ILE A 3 7.67 -16.73 14.26
N PRO A 4 7.96 -18.04 14.28
CA PRO A 4 7.21 -19.01 13.51
C PRO A 4 5.84 -19.19 14.18
N ILE A 5 4.78 -18.69 13.53
CA ILE A 5 3.41 -18.84 14.04
C ILE A 5 2.83 -20.15 13.51
N SER A 6 2.63 -21.13 14.40
CA SER A 6 1.81 -22.31 14.10
C SER A 6 0.33 -21.94 14.24
N LEU A 7 -0.41 -21.91 13.13
CA LEU A 7 -1.80 -21.44 13.02
C LEU A 7 -2.86 -22.33 13.72
N ASN A 8 -2.48 -23.29 14.56
CA ASN A 8 -3.40 -24.33 15.04
C ASN A 8 -3.87 -24.22 16.50
N GLN A 9 -3.38 -23.27 17.30
CA GLN A 9 -3.83 -23.14 18.69
C GLN A 9 -3.87 -21.67 19.11
N TYR A 10 -4.81 -21.36 20.02
CA TYR A 10 -5.02 -20.14 20.80
C TYR A 10 -6.16 -19.20 20.39
N GLU A 11 -7.31 -19.44 21.03
CA GLU A 11 -8.28 -18.42 21.47
C GLU A 11 -7.76 -17.69 22.74
N GLN A 12 -6.57 -17.13 22.67
CA GLN A 12 -6.09 -16.17 23.68
C GLN A 12 -5.85 -14.85 22.97
N GLU A 13 -6.34 -13.74 23.54
CA GLU A 13 -6.00 -12.39 23.11
C GLU A 13 -4.52 -12.13 23.40
N ILE A 14 -3.66 -12.69 22.56
CA ILE A 14 -2.26 -12.34 22.50
C ILE A 14 -2.24 -10.91 21.98
N PHE A 15 -1.77 -9.96 22.81
CA PHE A 15 -1.43 -8.60 22.37
C PHE A 15 -0.23 -8.72 21.42
N ILE A 16 -0.51 -9.13 20.18
CA ILE A 16 0.48 -9.20 19.11
C ILE A 16 0.78 -7.75 18.75
N LYS A 17 2.03 -7.31 18.94
CA LYS A 17 2.49 -6.01 18.43
C LYS A 17 2.06 -5.87 16.96
N PRO A 18 1.61 -4.69 16.50
CA PRO A 18 1.12 -4.52 15.15
C PRO A 18 2.17 -4.99 14.13
N VAL A 19 1.85 -6.09 13.44
CA VAL A 19 2.73 -6.68 12.43
C VAL A 19 2.52 -5.92 11.13
N ARG A 20 3.51 -5.13 10.74
CA ARG A 20 3.47 -4.33 9.50
C ARG A 20 4.14 -5.01 8.32
N SER A 21 4.89 -6.09 8.54
CA SER A 21 5.64 -6.79 7.50
C SER A 21 5.51 -8.30 7.67
N ILE A 22 5.12 -8.98 6.59
CA ILE A 22 5.00 -10.44 6.55
C ILE A 22 5.75 -10.99 5.34
N GLU A 23 6.44 -12.10 5.57
CA GLU A 23 7.12 -12.86 4.53
C GLU A 23 6.65 -14.30 4.53
N LEU A 24 6.10 -14.74 3.40
CA LEU A 24 5.64 -16.10 3.15
C LEU A 24 6.63 -16.76 2.20
N THR A 25 7.54 -17.54 2.78
CA THR A 25 8.64 -18.20 2.06
C THR A 25 8.23 -19.48 1.35
N ARG A 26 7.02 -20.01 1.61
CA ARG A 26 6.51 -21.24 0.99
C ARG A 26 5.47 -20.91 -0.05
N ASP A 27 5.42 -21.77 -1.06
CA ASP A 27 4.35 -21.79 -2.06
C ASP A 27 2.99 -21.67 -1.38
N TYR A 28 2.24 -20.66 -1.79
CA TYR A 28 0.88 -20.48 -1.38
C TYR A 28 0.02 -21.62 -1.95
N LYS A 29 -0.52 -22.49 -1.08
CA LYS A 29 -1.31 -23.66 -1.51
C LYS A 29 -2.82 -23.38 -1.60
N SER A 30 -3.36 -22.37 -0.91
CA SER A 30 -4.82 -22.20 -0.84
C SER A 30 -5.24 -20.75 -0.56
N PHE A 31 -6.19 -20.24 -1.36
CA PHE A 31 -6.81 -18.91 -1.25
C PHE A 31 -7.29 -18.51 0.16
N SER A 32 -7.67 -19.49 0.98
CA SER A 32 -8.11 -19.29 2.36
C SER A 32 -7.02 -18.75 3.31
N LEU A 33 -5.72 -18.86 2.96
CA LEU A 33 -4.63 -18.40 3.82
C LEU A 33 -4.43 -16.87 3.75
N ILE A 34 -4.59 -16.24 2.59
CA ILE A 34 -4.43 -14.79 2.41
C ILE A 34 -5.57 -14.03 3.08
N GLU A 35 -6.80 -14.52 2.95
CA GLU A 35 -7.93 -13.92 3.68
C GLU A 35 -7.74 -14.03 5.19
N LYS A 36 -7.26 -15.18 5.68
CA LYS A 36 -6.90 -15.35 7.10
C LYS A 36 -5.78 -14.40 7.51
N LEU A 37 -4.77 -14.19 6.67
CA LEU A 37 -3.68 -13.24 6.94
C LEU A 37 -4.19 -11.81 7.06
N ASN A 38 -5.08 -11.37 6.17
CA ASN A 38 -5.67 -10.04 6.26
C ASN A 38 -6.52 -9.87 7.53
N LYS A 39 -7.24 -10.92 7.95
CA LYS A 39 -7.99 -10.92 9.21
C LYS A 39 -7.09 -10.85 10.44
N LEU A 40 -5.98 -11.60 10.44
CA LEU A 40 -5.05 -11.64 11.57
C LEU A 40 -4.18 -10.39 11.66
N PHE A 41 -3.85 -9.77 10.52
CA PHE A 41 -2.95 -8.63 10.44
C PHE A 41 -3.52 -7.58 9.47
N PRO A 42 -4.58 -6.85 9.86
CA PRO A 42 -5.22 -5.87 8.98
C PRO A 42 -4.33 -4.65 8.68
N GLN A 43 -3.26 -4.44 9.44
CA GLN A 43 -2.32 -3.32 9.31
C GLN A 43 -1.02 -3.70 8.58
N ILE A 44 -0.99 -4.79 7.81
CA ILE A 44 0.19 -5.14 7.02
C ILE A 44 0.43 -4.05 5.97
N GLU A 45 1.63 -3.46 6.01
CA GLU A 45 2.12 -2.50 5.02
C GLU A 45 3.05 -3.17 4.01
N ARG A 46 3.71 -4.29 4.39
CA ARG A 46 4.71 -4.96 3.56
C ARG A 46 4.43 -6.46 3.46
N LEU A 47 4.29 -6.96 2.24
CA LEU A 47 4.06 -8.38 1.98
C LEU A 47 5.09 -8.93 1.00
N ARG A 48 5.76 -10.02 1.39
CA ARG A 48 6.59 -10.82 0.51
C ARG A 48 5.95 -12.19 0.35
N ILE A 49 5.72 -12.62 -0.88
CA ILE A 49 4.97 -13.85 -1.14
C ILE A 49 5.40 -14.50 -2.44
N LYS A 50 5.41 -15.84 -2.44
CA LYS A 50 5.64 -16.64 -3.64
C LYS A 50 4.31 -16.95 -4.35
N ILE A 51 4.25 -16.65 -5.65
CA ILE A 51 3.08 -16.82 -6.51
C ILE A 51 3.35 -17.82 -7.64
N LYS A 52 2.28 -18.34 -8.25
CA LYS A 52 2.37 -19.29 -9.38
C LYS A 52 1.78 -18.72 -10.66
N SER A 53 0.90 -17.74 -10.55
CA SER A 53 0.15 -17.22 -11.68
C SER A 53 -0.21 -15.74 -11.53
N ASN A 54 -0.54 -15.09 -12.64
CA ASN A 54 -1.04 -13.71 -12.64
C ASN A 54 -2.32 -13.54 -11.79
N LYS A 55 -3.16 -14.58 -11.73
CA LYS A 55 -4.38 -14.58 -10.89
C LYS A 55 -4.06 -14.42 -9.41
N ASP A 56 -2.89 -14.84 -8.96
CA ASP A 56 -2.48 -14.68 -7.55
C ASP A 56 -2.19 -13.21 -7.25
N ILE A 57 -1.54 -12.50 -8.17
CA ILE A 57 -1.26 -11.06 -8.07
C ILE A 57 -2.57 -10.30 -7.90
N GLU A 58 -3.52 -10.52 -8.82
CA GLU A 58 -4.82 -9.84 -8.79
C GLU A 58 -5.55 -10.04 -7.46
N LYS A 59 -5.55 -11.27 -6.95
CA LYS A 59 -6.20 -11.62 -5.68
C LYS A 59 -5.53 -10.95 -4.49
N ILE A 60 -4.21 -11.00 -4.42
CA ILE A 60 -3.45 -10.40 -3.31
C ILE A 60 -3.65 -8.89 -3.29
N LEU A 61 -3.57 -8.24 -4.45
CA LEU A 61 -3.81 -6.80 -4.55
C LEU A 61 -5.25 -6.44 -4.20
N ASN A 62 -6.27 -7.21 -4.63
CA ASN A 62 -7.66 -6.95 -4.24
C ASN A 62 -7.89 -7.03 -2.73
N ILE A 63 -7.25 -7.97 -2.03
CA ILE A 63 -7.46 -8.18 -0.60
C ILE A 63 -6.79 -7.08 0.24
N PHE A 64 -5.64 -6.59 -0.22
CA PHE A 64 -4.79 -5.69 0.55
C PHE A 64 -4.60 -4.31 -0.08
N SER A 65 -5.40 -3.94 -1.08
CA SER A 65 -5.28 -2.67 -1.84
C SER A 65 -5.25 -1.43 -0.94
N LYS A 66 -5.89 -1.50 0.23
CA LYS A 66 -6.01 -0.39 1.17
C LYS A 66 -4.91 -0.32 2.23
N SER A 67 -4.15 -1.41 2.43
CA SER A 67 -3.18 -1.51 3.54
C SER A 67 -1.74 -1.64 3.06
N LEU A 68 -1.49 -2.28 1.91
CA LEU A 68 -0.12 -2.50 1.44
C LEU A 68 0.51 -1.23 0.88
N SER A 69 1.73 -0.97 1.33
CA SER A 69 2.65 0.03 0.78
C SER A 69 3.75 -0.61 -0.07
N ILE A 70 4.13 -1.86 0.21
CA ILE A 70 5.16 -2.58 -0.55
C ILE A 70 4.76 -4.04 -0.70
N VAL A 71 4.80 -4.56 -1.92
CA VAL A 71 4.57 -5.98 -2.21
C VAL A 71 5.71 -6.55 -3.03
N ILE A 72 6.22 -7.71 -2.66
CA ILE A 72 7.21 -8.45 -3.45
C ILE A 72 6.64 -9.82 -3.77
N PHE A 73 6.45 -10.06 -5.07
CA PHE A 73 6.02 -11.35 -5.60
C PHE A 73 7.24 -12.11 -6.11
N TYR A 74 7.50 -13.29 -5.56
CA TYR A 74 8.48 -14.24 -6.09
C TYR A 74 7.80 -15.27 -6.98
N TYR A 75 8.41 -15.66 -8.09
CA TYR A 75 7.90 -16.70 -8.97
C TYR A 75 9.02 -17.51 -9.58
N ASP A 76 8.74 -18.79 -9.85
CA ASP A 76 9.70 -19.70 -10.47
C ASP A 76 9.57 -19.72 -12.00
N THR A 77 8.42 -19.28 -12.54
CA THR A 77 8.08 -19.37 -13.96
C THR A 77 8.12 -18.01 -14.64
N SER A 78 8.72 -17.93 -15.83
CA SER A 78 8.87 -16.69 -16.61
C SER A 78 7.58 -16.13 -17.24
N ASN A 79 6.43 -16.80 -17.07
CA ASN A 79 5.17 -16.43 -17.74
C ASN A 79 4.33 -15.42 -16.95
N ILE A 80 4.90 -14.77 -15.94
CA ILE A 80 4.21 -13.72 -15.19
C ILE A 80 4.23 -12.43 -16.02
N ILE A 81 3.05 -11.89 -16.31
CA ILE A 81 2.88 -10.66 -17.08
C ILE A 81 2.18 -9.64 -16.20
N ILE A 82 2.80 -8.47 -16.05
CA ILE A 82 2.17 -7.33 -15.39
C ILE A 82 1.61 -6.39 -16.43
N ASN A 83 0.34 -6.06 -16.30
CA ASN A 83 -0.26 -4.95 -17.00
C ASN A 83 -0.50 -3.80 -16.02
N GLN A 84 0.14 -2.66 -16.26
CA GLN A 84 -0.02 -1.47 -15.42
C GLN A 84 -1.49 -1.06 -15.28
N LYS A 85 -2.27 -1.06 -16.37
CA LYS A 85 -3.70 -0.68 -16.33
C LYS A 85 -4.51 -1.62 -15.44
N SER A 86 -4.18 -2.91 -15.44
CA SER A 86 -4.86 -3.88 -14.56
C SER A 86 -4.58 -3.58 -13.09
N ILE A 87 -3.34 -3.21 -12.74
CA ILE A 87 -2.98 -2.81 -11.38
C ILE A 87 -3.68 -1.50 -11.00
N GLU A 88 -3.68 -0.49 -11.88
CA GLU A 88 -4.41 0.78 -11.67
C GLU A 88 -5.88 0.55 -11.36
N ASN A 89 -6.53 -0.35 -12.10
CA ASN A 89 -7.93 -0.70 -11.89
C ASN A 89 -8.18 -1.44 -10.56
N ILE A 90 -7.22 -2.24 -10.07
CA ILE A 90 -7.36 -2.97 -8.80
C ILE A 90 -7.13 -2.04 -7.60
N LEU A 91 -6.19 -1.10 -7.74
CA LEU A 91 -5.85 -0.15 -6.68
C LEU A 91 -6.77 1.09 -6.66
N ASP A 92 -7.58 1.30 -7.70
CA ASP A 92 -8.39 2.51 -7.92
C ASP A 92 -7.54 3.81 -7.97
N HIS A 93 -6.23 3.71 -8.22
CA HIS A 93 -5.33 4.84 -8.38
C HIS A 93 -4.04 4.46 -9.13
N SER A 94 -3.35 5.47 -9.65
CA SER A 94 -2.06 5.31 -10.36
C SER A 94 -0.83 5.64 -9.52
N ASN A 95 -0.98 5.92 -8.22
CA ASN A 95 0.15 6.17 -7.32
C ASN A 95 0.88 4.87 -6.93
N PHE A 96 1.55 4.23 -7.89
CA PHE A 96 2.44 3.11 -7.62
C PHE A 96 3.59 3.07 -8.62
N THR A 97 4.64 2.35 -8.25
CA THR A 97 5.76 2.04 -9.14
C THR A 97 6.11 0.56 -9.02
N PHE A 98 6.67 -0.05 -10.06
CA PHE A 98 7.12 -1.43 -10.00
C PHE A 98 8.45 -1.65 -10.71
N THR A 99 9.19 -2.66 -10.23
CA THR A 99 10.40 -3.18 -10.85
C THR A 99 10.27 -4.68 -11.03
N ILE A 100 10.78 -5.19 -12.14
CA ILE A 100 10.78 -6.61 -12.46
C ILE A 100 12.22 -7.07 -12.56
N ASP A 101 12.58 -8.04 -11.72
CA ASP A 101 13.84 -8.76 -11.75
C ASP A 101 13.58 -10.20 -12.25
N ASN A 102 14.64 -10.99 -12.46
CA ASN A 102 14.55 -12.32 -13.07
C ASN A 102 13.44 -13.22 -12.47
N ASN A 103 13.30 -13.24 -11.14
CA ASN A 103 12.34 -14.10 -10.43
C ASN A 103 11.47 -13.32 -9.43
N SER A 104 11.41 -12.00 -9.54
CA SER A 104 10.62 -11.21 -8.60
C SER A 104 10.08 -9.93 -9.18
N ILE A 105 8.87 -9.59 -8.75
CA ILE A 105 8.22 -8.32 -9.02
C ILE A 105 8.11 -7.58 -7.71
N ARG A 106 8.61 -6.36 -7.65
CA ARG A 106 8.44 -5.47 -6.51
C ARG A 106 7.54 -4.31 -6.90
N LEU A 107 6.51 -4.09 -6.10
CA LEU A 107 5.51 -3.04 -6.27
C LEU A 107 5.55 -2.12 -5.04
N TRP A 108 5.73 -0.83 -5.25
CA TRP A 108 5.56 0.19 -4.22
C TRP A 108 4.24 0.91 -4.47
N ILE A 109 3.36 0.89 -3.48
CA ILE A 109 2.02 1.44 -3.56
C ILE A 109 1.99 2.67 -2.64
N GLY A 110 1.83 3.84 -3.24
CA GLY A 110 1.59 5.07 -2.50
C GLY A 110 0.13 5.19 -2.11
N LEU A 111 -0.16 6.09 -1.16
CA LEU A 111 -1.54 6.43 -0.83
C LEU A 111 -2.25 7.03 -2.06
N PRO A 112 -3.54 6.77 -2.27
CA PRO A 112 -4.29 7.43 -3.33
C PRO A 112 -4.13 8.94 -3.19
N ASN A 113 -3.73 9.60 -4.28
CA ASN A 113 -3.64 11.06 -4.29
C ASN A 113 -5.06 11.62 -4.09
N ILE A 114 -5.35 12.18 -2.90
CA ILE A 114 -6.61 12.87 -2.56
C ILE A 114 -6.78 14.18 -3.39
N SER A 115 -5.88 14.44 -4.33
CA SER A 115 -5.95 15.59 -5.23
C SER A 115 -7.05 15.40 -6.28
N LYS A 116 -8.30 15.68 -5.90
CA LYS A 116 -9.35 16.27 -6.77
C LYS A 116 -10.68 16.64 -6.08
N GLN A 117 -10.88 16.36 -4.79
CA GLN A 117 -12.12 16.79 -4.09
C GLN A 117 -11.96 18.05 -3.22
N VAL A 118 -10.75 18.39 -2.76
CA VAL A 118 -10.56 19.57 -1.86
C VAL A 118 -10.50 20.92 -2.61
N GLN A 119 -10.39 20.93 -3.95
CA GLN A 119 -10.25 22.18 -4.72
C GLN A 119 -11.57 22.87 -5.12
N ILE A 120 -12.74 22.29 -4.84
CA ILE A 120 -14.03 22.92 -5.19
C ILE A 120 -14.60 23.73 -4.01
N GLU A 121 -14.35 23.36 -2.76
CA GLU A 121 -14.91 24.08 -1.61
C GLU A 121 -14.12 25.30 -1.15
N GLN A 122 -12.84 25.45 -1.53
CA GLN A 122 -12.04 26.63 -1.17
C GLN A 122 -12.14 27.81 -2.17
N ARG A 123 -12.94 27.69 -3.24
CA ARG A 123 -13.14 28.78 -4.21
C ARG A 123 -14.24 29.80 -3.85
N ARG A 124 -14.79 29.73 -2.63
CA ARG A 124 -15.67 30.77 -2.07
C ARG A 124 -15.17 31.16 -0.69
N ASN A 125 -14.07 31.89 -0.62
CA ASN A 125 -13.74 32.88 0.43
C ASN A 125 -12.23 33.16 0.44
N PHE A 126 -11.74 33.89 -0.55
CA PHE A 126 -10.54 34.70 -0.34
C PHE A 126 -10.82 36.09 -0.90
N GLY A 127 -11.26 36.95 0.01
CA GLY A 127 -11.35 38.39 -0.21
C GLY A 127 -9.99 38.94 -0.62
N CYS A 128 -10.04 39.96 -1.47
CA CYS A 128 -8.91 40.70 -2.00
C CYS A 128 -7.92 41.08 -0.89
N PHE A 129 -6.69 40.56 -0.97
CA PHE A 129 -5.56 41.18 -0.28
C PHE A 129 -5.10 42.38 -1.11
N SER A 130 -5.52 43.58 -0.69
CA SER A 130 -4.96 44.84 -1.15
C SER A 130 -3.59 45.05 -0.51
N TRP A 131 -2.59 45.33 -1.34
CA TRP A 131 -1.23 45.63 -0.92
C TRP A 131 -1.16 47.10 -0.47
N CYS A 132 -1.37 47.39 0.81
CA CYS A 132 -1.12 48.72 1.35
C CYS A 132 0.33 48.79 1.88
N SER A 133 1.22 49.43 1.12
CA SER A 133 2.53 49.84 1.63
C SER A 133 2.36 50.98 2.63
N SER A 134 2.52 50.73 3.92
CA SER A 134 2.67 51.80 4.91
C SER A 134 4.15 52.07 5.15
N ARG A 135 4.69 53.12 4.52
CA ARG A 135 5.90 53.80 5.01
C ARG A 135 5.53 54.46 6.33
N LYS A 136 6.16 54.06 7.44
CA LYS A 136 6.20 54.85 8.67
C LYS A 136 7.64 55.23 8.97
N PHE A 137 7.92 56.52 8.81
CA PHE A 137 8.99 57.24 9.52
C PHE A 137 8.87 56.98 11.03
N LEU A 138 10.00 56.79 11.72
CA LEU A 138 10.38 57.56 12.93
C LEU A 138 11.79 57.20 13.42
N PHE A 139 12.49 58.25 13.84
CA PHE A 139 13.87 58.38 14.29
C PHE A 139 14.24 57.66 15.61
N LYS A 140 15.52 57.28 15.73
CA LYS A 140 16.46 57.38 16.89
C LYS A 140 17.80 56.76 16.44
N ARG A 141 18.96 57.41 16.47
CA ARG A 141 19.61 58.27 17.46
C ARG A 141 20.39 59.40 16.78
#